data_AF-A0A381SDE9-F1
#
_entry.id   AF-A0A381SDE9-F1
#
_cell.length_a   1.000
_cell.length_b   1.000
_cell.length_c   1.000
_cell.angle_alpha   90.00
_cell.angle_beta   90.00
_cell.angle_gamma   90.00
#
_symmetry.space_group_name_H-M   'P 1'
#
loop_
_entity.id
_entity.type
_entity.pdbx_description
1 polymer ?
#
loop_
_entity_poly.entity_id
_entity_poly.type
_entity_poly.pdbx_seq_one_letter_code
_entity_poly.pdbx_strand_id
1 'polypeptide(L)'
;MKFKVFHIVVILCFVAKSTFIHSTEQGSNEALENAISGLGGALALSQLEGYKIVSERDEYIMGQGAEPGKGMMLLAAPSTIVAHKLDNKSIRVDLITTLAAREGGYLTREINTLLLGDAGYLSEDDAMGIVKERDKVLSPDKAAANIKTERLLNPHLLIREVLNDPSLLLEQKIQTNTERGWRYHQDEVMPVTIDRIRQTGLRTLIATQEWENEASKKIFYPKMINKTIINPEWFNDWKSNTLIDEEKFYQFSLRDKVYPITFFVNKKTGLIEKLSTMEWDVVYGDIEIEVKFDDWNMDNKIPFPMTVRMSQGGAPRWEIRRKSIELNPDYSPDYFNPPKQLTYVHDEVSAKRGWEVSQTMRMFTLSVAYRPELNAFELDDGVHYLSALPIDGIYTMVVEQENGIVVVEPGMNDLKGEEIIKWIQQNIPGKPITHIIPTHHHNDHGAGIRPYVAEGAALVAHQTAVDFYRAQINRPKSSVVIDALDREFERGSATVIGVPSEDFYTIDDTDRPVVVYPVLNGHVEDMVIILVGNKNFLYAGDLYVSGIARDKRSGTKRGPNVVPYHSAISLNETIMKFNIPKGPLLGSHDKEPVSYQDLIDYITD
;
A
#
# COMPACT_ATOMS: atom_id res chain seq x y z
N MET A 1 13.78 60.20 55.41
CA MET A 1 12.56 60.97 55.05
C MET A 1 12.59 61.26 53.56
N LYS A 2 11.77 60.55 52.76
CA LYS A 2 11.29 60.87 51.41
C LYS A 2 10.35 59.72 51.01
N PHE A 3 9.04 59.96 51.12
CA PHE A 3 7.99 58.99 50.78
C PHE A 3 7.82 58.93 49.25
N LYS A 4 7.82 57.71 48.70
CA LYS A 4 7.44 57.42 47.31
C LYS A 4 5.92 57.24 47.25
N VAL A 5 5.27 57.96 46.35
CA VAL A 5 3.84 57.86 46.03
C VAL A 5 3.64 56.72 45.04
N PHE A 6 2.86 55.71 45.43
CA PHE A 6 2.39 54.63 44.55
C PHE A 6 1.23 55.12 43.68
N HIS A 7 1.34 54.95 42.37
CA HIS A 7 0.22 55.09 41.43
C HIS A 7 -0.43 53.72 41.25
N ILE A 8 -1.71 53.61 41.61
CA ILE A 8 -2.57 52.46 41.35
C ILE A 8 -3.08 52.57 39.91
N VAL A 9 -2.70 51.62 39.06
CA VAL A 9 -3.27 51.45 37.72
C VAL A 9 -4.48 50.54 37.83
N VAL A 10 -5.66 51.08 37.54
CA VAL A 10 -6.91 50.32 37.39
C VAL A 10 -6.94 49.75 35.98
N ILE A 11 -6.84 48.43 35.85
CA ILE A 11 -7.03 47.71 34.58
C ILE A 11 -8.54 47.51 34.39
N LEU A 12 -9.11 48.22 33.41
CA LEU A 12 -10.47 47.97 32.90
C LEU A 12 -10.43 46.75 31.98
N CYS A 13 -10.92 45.61 32.46
CA CYS A 13 -11.21 44.44 31.63
C CYS A 13 -12.48 44.69 30.81
N PHE A 14 -12.32 44.94 29.51
CA PHE A 14 -13.41 44.80 28.54
C PHE A 14 -13.61 43.30 28.25
N VAL A 15 -14.69 42.73 28.76
CA VAL A 15 -15.20 41.42 28.31
C VAL A 15 -15.91 41.64 26.98
N ALA A 16 -15.19 41.43 25.88
CA ALA A 16 -15.84 41.20 24.59
C ALA A 16 -16.39 39.77 24.60
N LYS A 17 -17.70 39.61 24.82
CA LYS A 17 -18.40 38.37 24.50
C LYS A 17 -18.30 38.17 22.98
N SER A 18 -17.49 37.21 22.55
CA SER A 18 -17.48 36.78 21.15
C SER A 18 -18.78 36.04 20.83
N THR A 19 -19.50 36.50 19.82
CA THR A 19 -20.73 35.88 19.29
C THR A 19 -20.44 34.93 18.13
N PHE A 20 -19.27 34.27 18.12
CA PHE A 20 -18.85 33.37 17.03
C PHE A 20 -18.98 31.88 17.35
N ILE A 21 -19.52 31.51 18.51
CA ILE A 21 -19.56 30.11 18.96
C ILE A 21 -20.87 29.39 18.57
N HIS A 22 -21.94 30.12 18.19
CA HIS A 22 -23.26 29.50 17.97
C HIS A 22 -23.60 29.12 16.52
N SER A 23 -23.00 29.76 15.52
CA SER A 23 -23.38 29.53 14.11
C SER A 23 -22.78 28.24 13.51
N THR A 24 -21.61 27.81 13.98
CA THR A 24 -20.93 26.60 13.46
C THR A 24 -21.53 25.33 14.03
N GLU A 25 -21.87 25.32 15.32
CA GLU A 25 -22.54 24.20 16.00
C GLU A 25 -23.92 23.93 15.39
N GLN A 26 -24.67 24.98 15.08
CA GLN A 26 -25.97 24.86 14.42
C GLN A 26 -25.85 24.31 12.99
N GLY A 27 -24.80 24.69 12.24
CA GLY A 27 -24.59 24.26 10.86
C GLY A 27 -24.16 22.79 10.71
N SER A 28 -23.27 22.29 11.57
CA SER A 28 -22.87 20.87 11.56
C SER A 28 -24.03 19.93 11.93
N ASN A 29 -24.85 20.34 12.91
CA ASN A 29 -26.03 19.59 13.30
C ASN A 29 -27.08 19.55 12.18
N GLU A 30 -27.36 20.68 11.53
CA GLU A 30 -28.27 20.72 10.37
C GLU A 30 -27.79 19.79 9.24
N ALA A 31 -26.49 19.81 8.94
CA ALA A 31 -25.90 18.95 7.92
C ALA A 31 -26.07 17.45 8.24
N LEU A 32 -25.83 17.05 9.49
CA LEU A 32 -26.02 15.67 9.95
C LEU A 32 -27.49 15.26 9.92
N GLU A 33 -28.41 16.12 10.39
CA GLU A 33 -29.85 15.87 10.33
C GLU A 33 -30.34 15.69 8.89
N ASN A 34 -29.83 16.50 7.96
CA ASN A 34 -30.14 16.38 6.54
C ASN A 34 -29.64 15.04 5.98
N ALA A 35 -28.42 14.62 6.34
CA ALA A 35 -27.86 13.32 5.97
C ALA A 35 -28.70 12.14 6.51
N ILE A 36 -29.06 12.20 7.79
CA ILE A 36 -29.92 11.19 8.43
C ILE A 36 -31.26 11.10 7.69
N SER A 37 -31.86 12.23 7.35
CA SER A 37 -33.12 12.25 6.60
C SER A 37 -32.98 11.67 5.20
N GLY A 38 -31.92 12.00 4.47
CA GLY A 38 -31.66 11.47 3.13
C GLY A 38 -31.39 9.96 3.11
N LEU A 39 -30.88 9.40 4.21
CA LEU A 39 -30.69 7.95 4.40
C LEU A 39 -31.93 7.21 4.95
N GLY A 40 -33.11 7.83 4.92
CA GLY A 40 -34.37 7.20 5.36
C GLY A 40 -34.79 7.52 6.79
N GLY A 41 -34.02 8.35 7.50
CA GLY A 41 -34.32 8.82 8.85
C GLY A 41 -33.75 7.94 9.97
N ALA A 42 -33.62 8.53 11.16
CA ALA A 42 -33.03 7.88 12.33
C ALA A 42 -33.73 6.57 12.72
N LEU A 43 -35.06 6.52 12.60
CA LEU A 43 -35.83 5.31 12.91
C LEU A 43 -35.47 4.16 11.97
N ALA A 44 -35.43 4.39 10.65
CA ALA A 44 -35.09 3.37 9.68
C ALA A 44 -33.66 2.86 9.89
N LEU A 45 -32.70 3.77 10.09
CA LEU A 45 -31.30 3.43 10.38
C LEU A 45 -31.14 2.64 11.68
N SER A 46 -31.90 2.97 12.72
CA SER A 46 -31.90 2.25 14.00
C SER A 46 -32.50 0.85 13.91
N GLN A 47 -33.42 0.62 12.97
CA GLN A 47 -34.10 -0.67 12.73
C GLN A 47 -33.38 -1.55 11.70
N LEU A 48 -32.29 -1.05 11.10
CA LEU A 48 -31.46 -1.85 10.20
C LEU A 48 -30.64 -2.82 11.03
N GLU A 49 -30.91 -4.11 10.91
CA GLU A 49 -30.19 -5.18 11.62
C GLU A 49 -28.95 -5.64 10.82
N GLY A 50 -29.04 -5.57 9.50
CA GLY A 50 -27.97 -6.02 8.58
C GLY A 50 -28.31 -5.77 7.12
N TYR A 51 -27.34 -6.01 6.25
CA TYR A 51 -27.54 -5.94 4.80
C TYR A 51 -26.52 -6.82 4.07
N LYS A 52 -26.86 -7.23 2.85
CA LYS A 52 -25.99 -8.00 1.95
C LYS A 52 -25.89 -7.29 0.61
N ILE A 53 -24.67 -7.06 0.14
CA ILE A 53 -24.37 -6.35 -1.11
C ILE A 53 -23.65 -7.31 -2.06
N VAL A 54 -24.18 -7.47 -3.27
CA VAL A 54 -23.47 -8.14 -4.38
C VAL A 54 -22.87 -7.05 -5.27
N SER A 55 -21.59 -7.17 -5.60
CA SER A 55 -20.86 -6.14 -6.35
C SER A 55 -19.75 -6.72 -7.23
N GLU A 56 -19.34 -5.95 -8.23
CA GLU A 56 -18.02 -6.07 -8.86
C GLU A 56 -17.13 -4.94 -8.33
N ARG A 57 -15.86 -5.24 -8.06
CA ARG A 57 -14.93 -4.28 -7.47
C ARG A 57 -13.65 -4.23 -8.29
N ASP A 58 -13.41 -3.15 -9.02
CA ASP A 58 -12.10 -2.90 -9.60
C ASP A 58 -11.18 -2.34 -8.53
N GLU A 59 -9.95 -2.82 -8.54
CA GLU A 59 -8.91 -2.44 -7.59
C GLU A 59 -7.71 -1.92 -8.35
N TYR A 60 -7.27 -0.73 -7.96
CA TYR A 60 -6.11 -0.06 -8.55
C TYR A 60 -5.00 0.04 -7.51
N ILE A 61 -3.76 -0.26 -7.91
CA ILE A 61 -2.58 -0.20 -7.03
C ILE A 61 -1.50 0.69 -7.63
N MET A 62 -0.96 1.58 -6.81
CA MET A 62 0.18 2.44 -7.16
C MET A 62 1.49 1.73 -6.80
N GLY A 63 2.61 2.15 -7.41
CA GLY A 63 3.95 1.66 -7.04
C GLY A 63 4.28 0.25 -7.58
N GLN A 64 3.60 -0.18 -8.64
CA GLN A 64 3.84 -1.43 -9.39
C GLN A 64 4.02 -1.17 -10.90
N GLY A 65 4.26 0.09 -11.25
CA GLY A 65 4.46 0.54 -12.63
C GLY A 65 5.71 -0.04 -13.28
N ALA A 66 5.94 0.35 -14.53
CA ALA A 66 7.14 -0.04 -15.25
C ALA A 66 8.33 0.89 -14.97
N GLU A 67 8.05 2.08 -14.46
CA GLU A 67 9.00 3.17 -14.28
C GLU A 67 8.94 3.71 -12.84
N PRO A 68 10.08 4.11 -12.25
CA PRO A 68 10.13 4.66 -10.90
C PRO A 68 9.17 5.83 -10.69
N GLY A 69 8.32 5.71 -9.65
CA GLY A 69 7.36 6.74 -9.27
C GLY A 69 6.23 6.97 -10.26
N LYS A 70 6.08 6.11 -11.27
CA LYS A 70 5.08 6.29 -12.33
C LYS A 70 4.26 5.04 -12.61
N GLY A 71 3.01 5.27 -12.90
CA GLY A 71 2.08 4.28 -13.37
C GLY A 71 1.36 3.53 -12.26
N MET A 72 0.23 2.97 -12.66
CA MET A 72 -0.71 2.27 -11.80
C MET A 72 -1.03 0.90 -12.40
N MET A 73 -1.47 -0.05 -11.58
CA MET A 73 -1.94 -1.35 -12.03
C MET A 73 -3.40 -1.57 -11.63
N LEU A 74 -4.23 -1.92 -12.61
CA LEU A 74 -5.59 -2.42 -12.41
C LEU A 74 -5.51 -3.93 -12.17
N LEU A 75 -5.98 -4.37 -11.00
CA LEU A 75 -6.17 -5.77 -10.68
C LEU A 75 -7.52 -6.25 -11.23
N ALA A 76 -7.59 -7.55 -11.53
CA ALA A 76 -8.82 -8.18 -12.03
C ALA A 76 -9.99 -7.87 -11.09
N ALA A 77 -11.18 -7.63 -11.66
CA ALA A 77 -12.39 -7.17 -10.98
C ALA A 77 -13.17 -8.31 -10.30
N PRO A 78 -12.88 -8.68 -9.03
CA PRO A 78 -13.60 -9.76 -8.37
C PRO A 78 -15.10 -9.52 -8.26
N SER A 79 -15.85 -10.61 -8.44
CA SER A 79 -17.22 -10.67 -7.95
C SER A 79 -17.18 -10.80 -6.43
N THR A 80 -17.81 -9.87 -5.73
CA THR A 80 -17.74 -9.76 -4.27
C THR A 80 -19.14 -9.69 -3.66
N ILE A 81 -19.39 -10.52 -2.66
CA ILE A 81 -20.56 -10.46 -1.79
C ILE A 81 -20.10 -10.03 -0.40
N VAL A 82 -20.67 -8.94 0.12
CA VAL A 82 -20.40 -8.49 1.48
C VAL A 82 -21.68 -8.48 2.30
N ALA A 83 -21.67 -9.23 3.39
CA ALA A 83 -22.77 -9.36 4.33
C ALA A 83 -22.39 -8.68 5.65
N HIS A 84 -23.22 -7.75 6.10
CA HIS A 84 -23.10 -7.06 7.38
C HIS A 84 -24.21 -7.50 8.33
N LYS A 85 -23.84 -7.73 9.60
CA LYS A 85 -24.74 -7.81 10.74
C LYS A 85 -24.30 -6.78 11.79
N LEU A 86 -25.17 -5.82 12.06
CA LEU A 86 -24.76 -4.56 12.67
C LEU A 86 -24.64 -4.61 14.19
N ASP A 87 -25.52 -5.35 14.88
CA ASP A 87 -25.55 -5.38 16.35
C ASP A 87 -24.28 -5.95 16.98
N ASN A 88 -23.61 -6.87 16.28
CA ASN A 88 -22.35 -7.47 16.72
C ASN A 88 -21.17 -7.09 15.81
N LYS A 89 -21.33 -6.07 14.96
CA LYS A 89 -20.29 -5.58 14.03
C LYS A 89 -19.64 -6.71 13.21
N SER A 90 -20.45 -7.65 12.72
CA SER A 90 -19.96 -8.76 11.91
C SER A 90 -20.00 -8.40 10.43
N ILE A 91 -18.91 -8.74 9.74
CA ILE A 91 -18.76 -8.54 8.29
C ILE A 91 -18.26 -9.85 7.71
N ARG A 92 -18.90 -10.33 6.66
CA ARG A 92 -18.41 -11.44 5.86
C ARG A 92 -18.20 -10.96 4.43
N VAL A 93 -16.98 -11.11 3.93
CA VAL A 93 -16.57 -10.74 2.57
C VAL A 93 -16.24 -12.03 1.83
N ASP A 94 -17.11 -12.39 0.90
CA ASP A 94 -16.93 -13.53 0.01
C ASP A 94 -16.54 -13.00 -1.37
N LEU A 95 -15.35 -13.36 -1.85
CA LEU A 95 -14.74 -12.82 -3.06
C LEU A 95 -14.38 -13.95 -4.01
N ILE A 96 -14.70 -13.78 -5.29
CA ILE A 96 -14.28 -14.65 -6.39
C ILE A 96 -13.44 -13.82 -7.35
N THR A 97 -12.17 -14.19 -7.51
CA THR A 97 -11.23 -13.54 -8.44
C THR A 97 -10.68 -14.52 -9.46
N THR A 98 -10.25 -13.98 -10.60
CA THR A 98 -9.66 -14.73 -11.71
C THR A 98 -8.27 -14.18 -11.99
N LEU A 99 -7.25 -15.02 -11.85
CA LEU A 99 -5.84 -14.64 -11.99
C LEU A 99 -5.17 -15.35 -13.16
N ALA A 100 -4.24 -14.67 -13.83
CA ALA A 100 -3.45 -15.27 -14.89
C ALA A 100 -2.64 -16.47 -14.37
N ALA A 101 -2.85 -17.63 -15.00
CA ALA A 101 -2.18 -18.88 -14.67
C ALA A 101 -0.76 -18.93 -15.24
N ARG A 102 0.12 -19.69 -14.59
CA ARG A 102 1.50 -19.86 -15.04
C ARG A 102 1.59 -20.59 -16.39
N GLU A 103 0.74 -21.57 -16.61
CA GLU A 103 0.65 -22.32 -17.87
C GLU A 103 -0.09 -21.58 -19.00
N GLY A 104 -0.56 -20.35 -18.75
CA GLY A 104 -1.44 -19.60 -19.65
C GLY A 104 -2.92 -19.84 -19.33
N GLY A 105 -3.79 -18.89 -19.65
CA GLY A 105 -5.19 -18.88 -19.20
C GLY A 105 -5.35 -18.30 -17.79
N TYR A 106 -6.43 -18.68 -17.09
CA TYR A 106 -6.76 -18.12 -15.78
C TYR A 106 -7.20 -19.16 -14.75
N LEU A 107 -6.86 -18.91 -13.47
CA LEU A 107 -7.31 -19.66 -12.29
C LEU A 107 -8.36 -18.86 -11.54
N THR A 108 -9.45 -19.51 -11.15
CA THR A 108 -10.46 -18.92 -10.27
C THR A 108 -10.14 -19.24 -8.81
N ARG A 109 -10.23 -18.25 -7.93
CA ARG A 109 -10.05 -18.39 -6.49
C ARG A 109 -11.24 -17.80 -5.76
N GLU A 110 -11.70 -18.51 -4.74
CA GLU A 110 -12.70 -18.04 -3.80
C GLU A 110 -12.02 -17.73 -2.48
N ILE A 111 -12.41 -16.63 -1.83
CA ILE A 111 -11.85 -16.19 -0.56
C ILE A 111 -13.01 -15.77 0.33
N ASN A 112 -13.06 -16.28 1.55
CA ASN A 112 -14.02 -15.84 2.55
C ASN A 112 -13.26 -15.22 3.72
N THR A 113 -13.46 -13.93 3.93
CA THR A 113 -12.96 -13.20 5.10
C THR A 113 -14.12 -12.95 6.06
N LEU A 114 -13.98 -13.38 7.30
CA LEU A 114 -14.95 -13.14 8.36
C LEU A 114 -14.34 -12.20 9.40
N LEU A 115 -15.03 -11.09 9.66
CA LEU A 115 -14.68 -10.09 10.67
C LEU A 115 -15.78 -10.06 11.74
N LEU A 116 -15.41 -10.19 13.01
CA LEU A 116 -16.32 -10.21 14.16
C LEU A 116 -15.86 -9.19 15.20
N GLY A 117 -16.41 -7.98 15.16
CA GLY A 117 -15.84 -6.87 15.92
C GLY A 117 -14.43 -6.56 15.40
N ASP A 118 -13.40 -6.71 16.24
CA ASP A 118 -12.00 -6.54 15.85
C ASP A 118 -11.34 -7.86 15.40
N ALA A 119 -12.00 -9.01 15.61
CA ALA A 119 -11.47 -10.31 15.24
C ALA A 119 -11.59 -10.55 13.72
N GLY A 120 -10.58 -11.18 13.12
CA GLY A 120 -10.59 -11.54 11.71
C GLY A 120 -10.17 -12.98 11.46
N TYR A 121 -10.80 -13.62 10.49
CA TYR A 121 -10.58 -15.01 10.11
C TYR A 121 -10.61 -15.16 8.59
N LEU A 122 -9.76 -16.02 8.07
CA LEU A 122 -9.70 -16.37 6.66
C LEU A 122 -9.95 -17.87 6.50
N SER A 123 -10.87 -18.25 5.61
CA SER A 123 -11.18 -19.67 5.36
C SER A 123 -10.48 -20.24 4.13
N GLU A 124 -9.72 -19.42 3.39
CA GLU A 124 -9.11 -19.77 2.10
C GLU A 124 -7.69 -19.21 2.04
N ASP A 125 -6.91 -19.62 1.04
CA ASP A 125 -5.62 -19.00 0.77
C ASP A 125 -5.80 -17.58 0.22
N ASP A 126 -4.73 -16.78 0.24
CA ASP A 126 -4.78 -15.40 -0.24
C ASP A 126 -5.19 -15.30 -1.71
N ALA A 127 -5.61 -14.10 -2.11
CA ALA A 127 -6.13 -13.86 -3.44
C ALA A 127 -5.14 -14.22 -4.55
N MET A 128 -3.84 -14.00 -4.30
CA MET A 128 -2.76 -14.28 -5.24
C MET A 128 -2.29 -15.74 -5.20
N GLY A 129 -2.70 -16.53 -4.20
CA GLY A 129 -2.31 -17.91 -4.02
C GLY A 129 -0.84 -18.12 -3.63
N ILE A 130 -0.23 -17.09 -3.07
CA ILE A 130 1.18 -17.05 -2.68
C ILE A 130 1.32 -17.51 -1.22
N VAL A 131 0.37 -17.13 -0.38
CA VAL A 131 0.39 -17.31 1.07
C VAL A 131 -0.63 -18.36 1.45
N LYS A 132 -0.15 -19.42 2.11
CA LYS A 132 -1.03 -20.43 2.70
C LYS A 132 -1.69 -19.87 3.95
N GLU A 133 -2.82 -19.19 3.77
CA GLU A 133 -3.59 -18.55 4.84
C GLU A 133 -4.94 -19.23 5.11
N ARG A 134 -5.24 -20.34 4.40
CA ARG A 134 -6.43 -21.14 4.67
C ARG A 134 -6.54 -21.54 6.14
N ASP A 135 -7.75 -21.38 6.67
CA ASP A 135 -8.12 -21.73 8.05
C ASP A 135 -7.22 -21.07 9.09
N LYS A 136 -6.94 -19.77 8.92
CA LYS A 136 -6.13 -18.97 9.86
C LYS A 136 -6.86 -17.76 10.41
N VAL A 137 -6.34 -17.28 11.55
CA VAL A 137 -6.66 -15.97 12.07
C VAL A 137 -6.02 -14.92 11.18
N LEU A 138 -6.80 -13.90 10.81
CA LEU A 138 -6.30 -12.71 10.16
C LEU A 138 -5.56 -11.84 11.18
N SER A 139 -4.39 -11.32 10.85
CA SER A 139 -3.64 -10.46 11.76
C SER A 139 -4.43 -9.17 12.10
N PRO A 140 -4.26 -8.58 13.30
CA PRO A 140 -5.07 -7.43 13.73
C PRO A 140 -4.97 -6.21 12.81
N ASP A 141 -3.82 -5.97 12.19
CA ASP A 141 -3.61 -4.92 11.19
C ASP A 141 -4.43 -5.17 9.90
N LYS A 142 -4.40 -6.39 9.36
CA LYS A 142 -5.21 -6.79 8.19
C LYS A 142 -6.71 -6.73 8.51
N ALA A 143 -7.12 -7.14 9.71
CA ALA A 143 -8.51 -7.02 10.17
C ALA A 143 -8.94 -5.56 10.23
N ALA A 144 -8.15 -4.70 10.88
CA ALA A 144 -8.40 -3.26 10.96
C ALA A 144 -8.49 -2.59 9.57
N ALA A 145 -7.60 -2.92 8.63
CA ALA A 145 -7.61 -2.37 7.28
C ALA A 145 -8.88 -2.74 6.49
N ASN A 146 -9.36 -3.99 6.62
CA ASN A 146 -10.61 -4.42 6.00
C ASN A 146 -11.83 -3.75 6.65
N ILE A 147 -11.88 -3.67 7.98
CA ILE A 147 -12.95 -2.98 8.71
C ILE A 147 -13.00 -1.51 8.31
N LYS A 148 -11.85 -0.82 8.25
CA LYS A 148 -11.77 0.59 7.83
C LYS A 148 -12.31 0.77 6.41
N THR A 149 -11.90 -0.08 5.48
CA THR A 149 -12.37 0.02 4.09
C THR A 149 -13.89 -0.14 4.03
N GLU A 150 -14.47 -1.19 4.63
CA GLU A 150 -15.92 -1.38 4.59
C GLU A 150 -16.69 -0.27 5.33
N ARG A 151 -16.12 0.32 6.40
CA ARG A 151 -16.68 1.53 7.04
C ARG A 151 -16.77 2.70 6.05
N LEU A 152 -15.70 2.96 5.27
CA LEU A 152 -15.65 4.07 4.32
C LEU A 152 -16.53 3.84 3.08
N LEU A 153 -16.70 2.59 2.65
CA LEU A 153 -17.54 2.24 1.48
C LEU A 153 -19.05 2.27 1.80
N ASN A 154 -19.44 2.29 3.07
CA ASN A 154 -20.83 2.21 3.50
C ASN A 154 -21.16 3.33 4.51
N PRO A 155 -21.60 4.51 4.04
CA PRO A 155 -21.75 5.68 4.90
C PRO A 155 -22.80 5.49 6.00
N HIS A 156 -23.74 4.58 5.82
CA HIS A 156 -24.74 4.17 6.83
C HIS A 156 -24.11 3.72 8.14
N LEU A 157 -22.97 3.05 8.09
CA LEU A 157 -22.25 2.59 9.29
C LEU A 157 -21.78 3.79 10.12
N LEU A 158 -21.18 4.78 9.46
CA LEU A 158 -20.65 5.99 10.09
C LEU A 158 -21.78 6.90 10.63
N ILE A 159 -22.89 7.01 9.90
CA ILE A 159 -24.07 7.75 10.39
C ILE A 159 -24.69 7.05 11.60
N ARG A 160 -24.74 5.72 11.62
CA ARG A 160 -25.22 4.97 12.79
C ARG A 160 -24.27 5.11 13.98
N GLU A 161 -22.95 5.16 13.76
CA GLU A 161 -21.97 5.42 14.82
C GLU A 161 -22.24 6.75 15.53
N VAL A 162 -22.43 7.86 14.80
CA VAL A 162 -22.73 9.17 15.41
C VAL A 162 -24.14 9.25 16.02
N LEU A 163 -25.12 8.51 15.48
CA LEU A 163 -26.44 8.39 16.11
C LEU A 163 -26.36 7.72 17.48
N ASN A 164 -25.48 6.73 17.64
CA ASN A 164 -25.25 6.02 18.90
C ASN A 164 -24.35 6.81 19.86
N ASP A 165 -23.39 7.57 19.32
CA ASP A 165 -22.49 8.43 20.08
C ASP A 165 -22.36 9.83 19.44
N PRO A 166 -23.25 10.78 19.81
CA PRO A 166 -23.21 12.14 19.28
C PRO A 166 -21.91 12.89 19.59
N SER A 167 -21.09 12.44 20.56
CA SER A 167 -19.83 13.09 20.91
C SER A 167 -18.75 12.96 19.83
N LEU A 168 -18.99 12.10 18.82
CA LEU A 168 -18.17 11.97 17.62
C LEU A 168 -18.32 13.18 16.69
N LEU A 169 -19.43 13.90 16.71
CA LEU A 169 -19.63 15.07 15.86
C LEU A 169 -18.66 16.19 16.26
N LEU A 170 -17.96 16.74 15.27
CA LEU A 170 -17.05 17.87 15.48
C LEU A 170 -17.77 19.20 15.27
N GLU A 171 -17.61 20.12 16.21
CA GLU A 171 -18.16 21.48 16.14
C GLU A 171 -17.44 22.36 15.11
N GLN A 172 -16.16 22.05 14.84
CA GLN A 172 -15.32 22.82 13.94
C GLN A 172 -15.36 22.22 12.55
N LYS A 173 -15.52 23.10 11.55
CA LYS A 173 -15.31 22.72 10.16
C LYS A 173 -13.85 22.34 9.98
N ILE A 174 -13.60 21.08 9.65
CA ILE A 174 -12.28 20.64 9.21
C ILE A 174 -12.05 21.24 7.82
N GLN A 175 -10.99 22.03 7.65
CA GLN A 175 -10.60 22.47 6.30
C GLN A 175 -10.31 21.23 5.46
N THR A 176 -10.94 21.14 4.30
CA THR A 176 -10.72 20.05 3.35
C THR A 176 -9.30 20.16 2.81
N ASN A 177 -8.52 19.09 3.00
CA ASN A 177 -7.06 19.11 2.94
C ASN A 177 -6.53 18.93 1.51
N THR A 178 -6.88 19.84 0.61
CA THR A 178 -6.24 19.88 -0.70
C THR A 178 -4.73 20.14 -0.65
N GLU A 179 -4.17 20.57 0.50
CA GLU A 179 -2.77 21.00 0.65
C GLU A 179 -1.91 20.24 1.69
N ARG A 180 -2.44 19.24 2.42
CA ARG A 180 -1.68 18.58 3.52
C ARG A 180 -1.16 17.17 3.21
N GLY A 181 -1.85 16.41 2.36
CA GLY A 181 -1.42 15.08 1.92
C GLY A 181 -0.94 15.09 0.47
N TRP A 182 -0.23 14.03 0.07
CA TRP A 182 0.18 13.84 -1.32
C TRP A 182 -1.06 13.70 -2.23
N ARG A 183 -1.03 14.38 -3.37
CA ARG A 183 -2.02 14.24 -4.42
C ARG A 183 -1.29 13.94 -5.72
N TYR A 184 -1.63 12.81 -6.34
CA TYR A 184 -0.95 12.34 -7.53
C TYR A 184 -1.22 13.25 -8.72
N HIS A 185 -0.16 13.57 -9.44
CA HIS A 185 -0.19 14.19 -10.75
C HIS A 185 -0.43 13.15 -11.85
N GLN A 186 -0.86 13.62 -13.03
CA GLN A 186 -1.19 12.71 -14.14
C GLN A 186 0.01 11.90 -14.62
N ASP A 187 1.21 12.49 -14.59
CA ASP A 187 2.45 11.83 -14.97
C ASP A 187 2.96 10.83 -13.92
N GLU A 188 2.44 10.87 -12.69
CA GLU A 188 2.63 9.82 -11.67
C GLU A 188 1.62 8.69 -11.84
N VAL A 189 0.37 8.98 -12.18
CA VAL A 189 -0.69 7.96 -12.37
C VAL A 189 -0.52 7.18 -13.67
N MET A 190 -0.09 7.83 -14.74
CA MET A 190 0.01 7.24 -16.07
C MET A 190 1.43 6.70 -16.32
N PRO A 191 1.58 5.53 -16.99
CA PRO A 191 0.55 4.73 -17.65
C PRO A 191 -0.17 3.75 -16.70
N VAL A 192 -1.33 3.25 -17.12
CA VAL A 192 -2.10 2.25 -16.38
C VAL A 192 -1.91 0.85 -16.98
N THR A 193 -1.14 0.04 -16.27
CA THR A 193 -1.32 -1.40 -16.04
C THR A 193 -2.69 -2.08 -16.21
N ILE A 194 -3.25 -2.38 -17.40
CA ILE A 194 -4.57 -3.04 -17.47
C ILE A 194 -4.54 -4.56 -17.73
N ASP A 195 -3.45 -5.06 -18.29
CA ASP A 195 -3.22 -6.50 -18.45
C ASP A 195 -1.72 -6.79 -18.49
N ARG A 196 -1.32 -7.99 -18.07
CA ARG A 196 0.07 -8.43 -18.07
C ARG A 196 0.15 -9.91 -18.42
N ILE A 197 0.87 -10.23 -19.48
CA ILE A 197 1.22 -11.61 -19.82
C ILE A 197 2.31 -12.06 -18.85
N ARG A 198 1.93 -12.88 -17.87
CA ARG A 198 2.78 -13.22 -16.73
C ARG A 198 4.16 -13.78 -17.11
N GLN A 199 4.24 -14.63 -18.14
CA GLN A 199 5.48 -15.30 -18.57
C GLN A 199 6.45 -14.33 -19.26
N THR A 200 5.93 -13.51 -20.19
CA THR A 200 6.76 -12.59 -20.98
C THR A 200 7.00 -11.26 -20.26
N GLY A 201 6.19 -10.96 -19.23
CA GLY A 201 6.18 -9.66 -18.57
C GLY A 201 5.51 -8.55 -19.38
N LEU A 202 5.14 -8.82 -20.63
CA LEU A 202 4.57 -7.83 -21.54
C LEU A 202 3.25 -7.29 -21.01
N ARG A 203 3.12 -5.96 -21.02
CA ARG A 203 2.01 -5.20 -20.46
C ARG A 203 1.10 -4.65 -21.56
N THR A 204 -0.20 -4.67 -21.33
CA THR A 204 -1.15 -3.81 -22.05
C THR A 204 -1.42 -2.59 -21.18
N LEU A 205 -1.21 -1.40 -21.74
CA LEU A 205 -1.28 -0.14 -21.02
C LEU A 205 -2.35 0.77 -21.57
N ILE A 206 -2.96 1.58 -20.69
CA ILE A 206 -3.56 2.86 -21.06
C ILE A 206 -2.50 3.94 -20.83
N ALA A 207 -2.21 4.78 -21.81
CA ALA A 207 -1.19 5.82 -21.68
C ALA A 207 -1.56 7.12 -22.39
N THR A 208 -0.82 8.19 -22.09
CA THR A 208 -0.89 9.43 -22.88
C THR A 208 0.01 9.32 -24.12
N GLN A 209 -0.24 10.18 -25.11
CA GLN A 209 0.62 10.23 -26.29
C GLN A 209 2.03 10.72 -25.96
N GLU A 210 2.19 11.65 -25.02
CA GLU A 210 3.51 12.12 -24.59
C GLU A 210 4.31 10.98 -23.95
N TRP A 211 3.67 10.21 -23.06
CA TRP A 211 4.32 9.06 -22.43
C TRP A 211 4.79 8.05 -23.47
N GLU A 212 3.93 7.67 -24.41
CA GLU A 212 4.25 6.72 -25.48
C GLU A 212 5.42 7.21 -26.34
N ASN A 213 5.45 8.51 -26.68
CA ASN A 213 6.52 9.09 -27.49
C ASN A 213 7.88 9.01 -26.79
N GLU A 214 7.95 9.22 -25.47
CA GLU A 214 9.21 9.11 -24.74
C GLU A 214 9.57 7.67 -24.40
N ALA A 215 8.60 6.88 -23.95
CA ALA A 215 8.82 5.50 -23.54
C ALA A 215 9.28 4.65 -24.74
N SER A 216 8.70 4.84 -25.92
CA SER A 216 9.04 4.11 -27.15
C SER A 216 10.51 4.25 -27.59
N LYS A 217 11.23 5.28 -27.13
CA LYS A 217 12.67 5.48 -27.39
C LYS A 217 13.57 4.65 -26.47
N LYS A 218 13.03 4.15 -25.35
CA LYS A 218 13.78 3.41 -24.34
C LYS A 218 13.96 1.94 -24.76
N ILE A 219 15.09 1.35 -24.41
CA ILE A 219 15.38 -0.08 -24.66
C ILE A 219 14.37 -1.00 -23.95
N PHE A 220 13.86 -0.56 -22.80
CA PHE A 220 12.87 -1.28 -22.00
C PHE A 220 11.53 -1.47 -22.74
N TYR A 221 11.10 -0.47 -23.51
CA TYR A 221 9.76 -0.42 -24.07
C TYR A 221 9.39 -1.59 -24.98
N PRO A 222 10.13 -1.90 -26.08
CA PRO A 222 9.78 -2.99 -26.98
C PRO A 222 9.86 -4.38 -26.33
N LYS A 223 10.41 -4.48 -25.12
CA LYS A 223 10.59 -5.74 -24.40
C LYS A 223 9.50 -6.00 -23.37
N MET A 224 8.87 -4.94 -22.87
CA MET A 224 7.94 -5.01 -21.73
C MET A 224 6.56 -4.45 -22.05
N ILE A 225 6.38 -3.79 -23.19
CA ILE A 225 5.09 -3.26 -23.63
C ILE A 225 4.57 -4.07 -24.82
N ASN A 226 3.43 -4.73 -24.64
CA ASN A 226 2.72 -5.45 -25.70
C ASN A 226 1.93 -4.49 -26.59
N LYS A 227 1.17 -3.60 -25.92
CA LYS A 227 0.17 -2.76 -26.55
C LYS A 227 -0.08 -1.54 -25.67
N THR A 228 -0.11 -0.38 -26.30
CA THR A 228 -0.58 0.86 -25.68
C THR A 228 -1.94 1.26 -26.27
N ILE A 229 -2.88 1.59 -25.39
CA ILE A 229 -4.15 2.24 -25.71
C ILE A 229 -3.99 3.71 -25.34
N ILE A 230 -3.93 4.57 -26.35
CA ILE A 230 -3.76 6.01 -26.12
C ILE A 230 -5.08 6.61 -25.64
N ASN A 231 -5.13 7.01 -24.38
CA ASN A 231 -6.23 7.75 -23.78
C ASN A 231 -5.68 8.77 -22.76
N PRO A 232 -5.32 9.99 -23.19
CA PRO A 232 -4.78 11.01 -22.30
C PRO A 232 -5.83 11.56 -21.31
N GLU A 233 -7.12 11.42 -21.61
CA GLU A 233 -8.20 11.90 -20.74
C GLU A 233 -8.58 10.91 -19.64
N TRP A 234 -8.02 9.69 -19.64
CA TRP A 234 -8.41 8.64 -18.69
C TRP A 234 -8.42 9.08 -17.22
N PHE A 235 -7.38 9.81 -16.78
CA PHE A 235 -7.32 10.31 -15.42
C PHE A 235 -8.22 11.54 -15.19
N ASN A 236 -8.45 12.36 -16.21
CA ASN A 236 -9.40 13.47 -16.15
C ASN A 236 -10.85 12.96 -16.07
N ASP A 237 -11.17 11.89 -16.78
CA ASP A 237 -12.45 11.21 -16.70
C ASP A 237 -12.69 10.70 -15.27
N TRP A 238 -11.70 10.06 -14.64
CA TRP A 238 -11.78 9.68 -13.23
C TRP A 238 -12.05 10.88 -12.32
N LYS A 239 -11.26 11.96 -12.46
CA LYS A 239 -11.43 13.20 -11.69
C LYS A 239 -12.82 13.80 -11.88
N SER A 240 -13.34 13.83 -13.10
CA SER A 240 -14.66 14.37 -13.41
C SER A 240 -15.81 13.58 -12.74
N ASN A 241 -15.59 12.29 -12.47
CA ASN A 241 -16.56 11.40 -11.82
C ASN A 241 -16.40 11.32 -10.30
N THR A 242 -15.41 11.98 -9.71
CA THR A 242 -15.08 11.87 -8.27
C THR A 242 -14.99 13.21 -7.56
N LEU A 243 -14.57 14.27 -8.26
CA LEU A 243 -14.50 15.62 -7.71
C LEU A 243 -15.88 16.26 -7.62
N ILE A 244 -16.07 17.04 -6.55
CA ILE A 244 -17.27 17.85 -6.34
C ILE A 244 -16.86 19.29 -6.01
N ASP A 245 -17.74 20.24 -6.30
CA ASP A 245 -17.63 21.61 -5.80
C ASP A 245 -18.11 21.65 -4.34
N GLU A 246 -17.17 21.43 -3.42
CA GLU A 246 -17.43 21.21 -1.99
C GLU A 246 -18.24 22.33 -1.31
N GLU A 247 -18.16 23.57 -1.80
CA GLU A 247 -18.90 24.72 -1.26
C GLU A 247 -20.42 24.62 -1.50
N LYS A 248 -20.83 23.84 -2.51
CA LYS A 248 -22.24 23.61 -2.84
C LYS A 248 -22.93 22.64 -1.89
N PHE A 249 -22.19 21.92 -1.05
CA PHE A 249 -22.73 20.88 -0.16
C PHE A 249 -22.77 21.34 1.29
N TYR A 250 -23.67 20.76 2.08
CA TYR A 250 -23.56 20.82 3.53
C TYR A 250 -22.40 19.93 3.99
N GLN A 251 -21.74 20.33 5.07
CA GLN A 251 -20.56 19.63 5.56
C GLN A 251 -20.65 19.43 7.07
N PHE A 252 -20.26 18.24 7.52
CA PHE A 252 -19.99 17.95 8.92
C PHE A 252 -18.84 16.94 8.99
N SER A 253 -18.16 16.89 10.13
CA SER A 253 -17.04 15.98 10.33
C SER A 253 -17.24 15.15 11.59
N LEU A 254 -16.81 13.90 11.54
CA LEU A 254 -16.80 12.98 12.67
C LEU A 254 -15.36 12.75 13.13
N ARG A 255 -15.15 12.74 14.45
CA ARG A 255 -13.91 12.23 15.06
C ARG A 255 -13.79 10.75 14.71
N ASP A 256 -12.61 10.34 14.24
CA ASP A 256 -12.31 8.93 13.95
C ASP A 256 -10.90 8.56 14.46
N LYS A 257 -10.55 7.27 14.37
CA LYS A 257 -9.33 6.71 14.97
C LYS A 257 -8.02 7.31 14.47
N VAL A 258 -7.97 7.71 13.19
CA VAL A 258 -6.73 8.16 12.52
C VAL A 258 -6.82 9.65 12.21
N TYR A 259 -7.82 10.02 11.42
CA TYR A 259 -8.08 11.39 11.00
C TYR A 259 -9.59 11.60 10.92
N PRO A 260 -10.13 12.80 11.22
CA PRO A 260 -11.55 13.05 11.07
C PRO A 260 -12.10 12.66 9.69
N ILE A 261 -13.34 12.15 9.66
CA ILE A 261 -14.06 11.86 8.41
C ILE A 261 -15.00 13.02 8.12
N THR A 262 -14.83 13.69 6.99
CA THR A 262 -15.69 14.80 6.56
C THR A 262 -16.68 14.32 5.52
N PHE A 263 -17.95 14.68 5.69
CA PHE A 263 -19.05 14.32 4.82
C PHE A 263 -19.51 15.53 4.01
N PHE A 264 -19.90 15.29 2.76
CA PHE A 264 -20.48 16.29 1.88
C PHE A 264 -21.90 15.85 1.50
N VAL A 265 -22.89 16.59 1.98
CA VAL A 265 -24.30 16.24 1.91
C VAL A 265 -25.02 17.16 0.93
N ASN A 266 -25.77 16.56 0.01
CA ASN A 266 -26.58 17.29 -0.96
C ASN A 266 -27.70 18.05 -0.24
N LYS A 267 -27.67 19.39 -0.30
CA LYS A 267 -28.61 20.28 0.42
C LYS A 267 -30.09 20.01 0.10
N LYS A 268 -30.39 19.46 -1.07
CA LYS A 268 -31.76 19.22 -1.53
C LYS A 268 -32.25 17.82 -1.17
N THR A 269 -31.39 16.81 -1.33
CA THR A 269 -31.80 15.40 -1.20
C THR A 269 -31.42 14.78 0.14
N GLY A 270 -30.48 15.38 0.87
CA GLY A 270 -29.89 14.76 2.06
C GLY A 270 -28.98 13.57 1.77
N LEU A 271 -28.75 13.23 0.50
CA LEU A 271 -27.86 12.14 0.16
C LEU A 271 -26.40 12.57 0.38
N ILE A 272 -25.59 11.63 0.88
CA ILE A 272 -24.15 11.84 1.04
C ILE A 272 -23.51 11.66 -0.33
N GLU A 273 -22.86 12.69 -0.82
CA GLU A 273 -22.28 12.71 -2.16
C GLU A 273 -20.84 12.22 -2.14
N LYS A 274 -20.11 12.64 -1.10
CA LYS A 274 -18.71 12.30 -0.88
C LYS A 274 -18.44 12.19 0.62
N LEU A 275 -17.45 11.38 1.00
CA LEU A 275 -16.71 11.55 2.24
C LEU A 275 -15.20 11.65 1.97
N SER A 276 -14.44 12.26 2.89
CA SER A 276 -12.99 12.25 2.86
C SER A 276 -12.36 12.09 4.24
N THR A 277 -11.17 11.50 4.28
CA THR A 277 -10.32 11.34 5.46
C THR A 277 -8.85 11.24 5.03
N MET A 278 -7.92 11.02 5.97
CA MET A 278 -6.50 10.89 5.67
C MET A 278 -5.94 9.60 6.26
N GLU A 279 -4.96 9.03 5.58
CA GLU A 279 -4.15 7.92 6.08
C GLU A 279 -2.69 8.09 5.63
N TRP A 280 -1.85 7.08 5.82
CA TRP A 280 -0.44 7.12 5.49
C TRP A 280 -0.07 6.10 4.40
N ASP A 281 0.65 6.59 3.40
CA ASP A 281 1.27 5.83 2.32
C ASP A 281 2.76 5.61 2.62
N VAL A 282 3.25 4.40 2.34
CA VAL A 282 4.63 4.00 2.64
C VAL A 282 5.69 4.78 1.85
N VAL A 283 5.34 5.30 0.67
CA VAL A 283 6.21 6.13 -0.16
C VAL A 283 5.94 7.61 0.13
N TYR A 284 4.67 8.02 0.07
CA TYR A 284 4.29 9.43 -0.01
C TYR A 284 3.86 10.07 1.32
N GLY A 285 3.75 9.30 2.40
CA GLY A 285 3.37 9.80 3.71
C GLY A 285 1.88 10.09 3.81
N ASP A 286 1.50 11.19 4.43
CA ASP A 286 0.08 11.58 4.52
C ASP A 286 -0.58 11.60 3.14
N ILE A 287 -1.69 10.89 2.99
CA ILE A 287 -2.44 10.78 1.74
C ILE A 287 -3.95 10.80 2.00
N GLU A 288 -4.69 11.56 1.17
CA GLU A 288 -6.13 11.68 1.32
C GLU A 288 -6.85 10.45 0.75
N ILE A 289 -7.87 9.96 1.48
CA ILE A 289 -8.83 8.97 0.99
C ILE A 289 -10.15 9.68 0.76
N GLU A 290 -10.66 9.60 -0.45
CA GLU A 290 -11.90 10.24 -0.89
C GLU A 290 -12.86 9.17 -1.40
N VAL A 291 -14.10 9.15 -0.95
CA VAL A 291 -15.11 8.18 -1.44
C VAL A 291 -16.32 8.95 -1.99
N LYS A 292 -16.57 8.81 -3.30
CA LYS A 292 -17.76 9.33 -3.99
C LYS A 292 -18.83 8.25 -4.02
N PHE A 293 -20.07 8.66 -3.76
CA PHE A 293 -21.27 7.82 -3.81
C PHE A 293 -22.22 8.33 -4.89
N ASP A 294 -22.53 7.48 -5.86
CA ASP A 294 -23.37 7.80 -7.01
C ASP A 294 -24.48 6.76 -7.19
N ASP A 295 -25.42 7.07 -8.09
CA ASP A 295 -26.50 6.16 -8.52
C ASP A 295 -27.30 5.59 -7.35
N TRP A 296 -27.77 6.46 -6.46
CA TRP A 296 -28.52 6.04 -5.27
C TRP A 296 -29.81 5.30 -5.64
N ASN A 297 -29.92 4.05 -5.20
CA ASN A 297 -31.15 3.27 -5.26
C ASN A 297 -32.07 3.72 -4.12
N MET A 298 -33.25 4.21 -4.49
CA MET A 298 -34.27 4.77 -3.58
C MET A 298 -35.46 3.83 -3.35
N ASP A 299 -35.43 2.60 -3.88
CA ASP A 299 -36.56 1.66 -3.85
C ASP A 299 -36.82 1.10 -2.44
N ASN A 300 -35.79 1.09 -1.60
CA ASN A 300 -35.86 0.68 -0.21
C ASN A 300 -36.06 1.87 0.73
N LYS A 301 -36.56 1.61 1.95
CA LYS A 301 -36.69 2.65 3.00
C LYS A 301 -35.36 3.32 3.35
N ILE A 302 -34.25 2.61 3.17
CA ILE A 302 -32.89 3.10 3.36
C ILE A 302 -32.23 3.09 1.98
N PRO A 303 -31.94 4.28 1.40
CA PRO A 303 -31.25 4.36 0.13
C PRO A 303 -29.82 3.83 0.18
N PHE A 304 -29.33 3.21 -0.89
CA PHE A 304 -27.93 2.78 -1.01
C PHE A 304 -27.32 3.27 -2.32
N PRO A 305 -26.06 3.75 -2.34
CA PRO A 305 -25.39 4.11 -3.59
C PRO A 305 -25.05 2.84 -4.37
N MET A 306 -25.34 2.82 -5.67
CA MET A 306 -25.06 1.67 -6.53
C MET A 306 -23.68 1.72 -7.17
N THR A 307 -23.10 2.92 -7.28
CA THR A 307 -21.73 3.13 -7.74
C THR A 307 -20.94 3.82 -6.62
N VAL A 308 -19.80 3.23 -6.23
CA VAL A 308 -18.92 3.79 -5.19
C VAL A 308 -17.49 3.86 -5.73
N ARG A 309 -16.89 5.05 -5.70
CA ARG A 309 -15.51 5.27 -6.16
C ARG A 309 -14.65 5.77 -5.02
N MET A 310 -13.59 5.04 -4.69
CA MET A 310 -12.58 5.48 -3.74
C MET A 310 -11.35 5.96 -4.50
N SER A 311 -10.86 7.16 -4.15
CA SER A 311 -9.58 7.69 -4.57
C SER A 311 -8.59 7.69 -3.42
N GLN A 312 -7.31 7.48 -3.72
CA GLN A 312 -6.17 7.64 -2.82
C GLN A 312 -5.26 8.71 -3.43
N GLY A 313 -5.11 9.86 -2.76
CA GLY A 313 -4.39 11.02 -3.30
C GLY A 313 -4.98 11.54 -4.62
N GLY A 314 -6.30 11.42 -4.80
CA GLY A 314 -7.00 11.75 -6.05
C GLY A 314 -6.86 10.73 -7.19
N ALA A 315 -5.96 9.75 -7.08
CA ALA A 315 -5.84 8.65 -8.02
C ALA A 315 -6.85 7.53 -7.72
N PRO A 316 -7.27 6.73 -8.72
CA PRO A 316 -8.16 5.60 -8.50
C PRO A 316 -7.60 4.60 -7.49
N ARG A 317 -8.45 4.13 -6.57
CA ARG A 317 -8.14 3.01 -5.67
C ARG A 317 -9.17 1.90 -5.72
N TRP A 318 -10.46 2.26 -5.72
CA TRP A 318 -11.58 1.33 -5.90
C TRP A 318 -12.62 1.91 -6.84
N GLU A 319 -13.14 1.09 -7.76
CA GLU A 319 -14.41 1.36 -8.43
C GLU A 319 -15.37 0.18 -8.22
N ILE A 320 -16.46 0.43 -7.51
CA ILE A 320 -17.40 -0.59 -7.06
C ILE A 320 -18.74 -0.38 -7.75
N ARG A 321 -19.19 -1.41 -8.44
CA ARG A 321 -20.50 -1.47 -9.09
C ARG A 321 -21.37 -2.48 -8.34
N ARG A 322 -22.32 -2.00 -7.55
CA ARG A 322 -23.26 -2.85 -6.81
C ARG A 322 -24.36 -3.33 -7.76
N LYS A 323 -24.70 -4.61 -7.65
CA LYS A 323 -25.75 -5.27 -8.45
C LYS A 323 -27.05 -5.37 -7.66
N SER A 324 -26.96 -5.68 -6.37
CA SER A 324 -28.13 -5.82 -5.51
C SER A 324 -27.80 -5.51 -4.06
N ILE A 325 -28.80 -5.01 -3.33
CA ILE A 325 -28.78 -4.84 -1.88
C ILE A 325 -29.99 -5.57 -1.31
N GLU A 326 -29.75 -6.43 -0.33
CA GLU A 326 -30.77 -7.08 0.48
C GLU A 326 -30.68 -6.54 1.91
N LEU A 327 -31.78 -5.96 2.43
CA LEU A 327 -31.84 -5.43 3.78
C LEU A 327 -32.42 -6.46 4.74
N ASN A 328 -31.87 -6.50 5.96
CA ASN A 328 -32.24 -7.46 7.01
C ASN A 328 -32.38 -8.91 6.49
N PRO A 329 -31.37 -9.42 5.75
CA PRO A 329 -31.39 -10.81 5.27
C PRO A 329 -31.46 -11.79 6.43
N ASP A 330 -32.24 -12.86 6.24
CA ASP A 330 -32.33 -13.97 7.20
C ASP A 330 -31.12 -14.91 7.01
N TYR A 331 -30.12 -14.73 7.87
CA TYR A 331 -28.91 -15.55 7.84
C TYR A 331 -29.11 -16.84 8.63
N SER A 332 -28.49 -17.94 8.16
CA SER A 332 -28.40 -19.15 8.98
C SER A 332 -27.69 -18.85 10.32
N PRO A 333 -28.03 -19.56 11.41
CA PRO A 333 -27.43 -19.30 12.73
C PRO A 333 -25.90 -19.41 12.77
N ASP A 334 -25.31 -20.11 11.80
CA ASP A 334 -23.88 -20.36 11.67
C ASP A 334 -23.16 -19.48 10.64
N TYR A 335 -23.88 -18.60 9.94
CA TYR A 335 -23.34 -17.81 8.83
C TYR A 335 -22.12 -16.94 9.23
N PHE A 336 -22.13 -16.41 10.45
CA PHE A 336 -21.06 -15.61 11.06
C PHE A 336 -20.31 -16.34 12.17
N ASN A 337 -20.45 -17.66 12.30
CA ASN A 337 -19.70 -18.39 13.32
C ASN A 337 -18.21 -18.42 12.96
N PRO A 338 -17.30 -18.07 13.88
CA PRO A 338 -15.89 -18.23 13.64
C PRO A 338 -15.54 -19.72 13.56
N PRO A 339 -14.46 -20.10 12.84
CA PRO A 339 -13.96 -21.45 12.84
C PRO A 339 -13.64 -21.92 14.28
N LYS A 340 -14.27 -23.00 14.73
CA LYS A 340 -14.25 -23.45 16.15
C LYS A 340 -12.85 -23.73 16.72
N GLN A 341 -11.86 -23.97 15.85
CA GLN A 341 -10.49 -24.34 16.24
C GLN A 341 -9.54 -23.15 16.30
N LEU A 342 -9.98 -21.94 15.97
CA LEU A 342 -9.13 -20.75 15.89
C LEU A 342 -9.40 -19.79 17.05
N THR A 343 -8.33 -19.42 17.75
CA THR A 343 -8.36 -18.40 18.81
C THR A 343 -7.77 -17.10 18.28
N TYR A 344 -8.58 -16.05 18.26
CA TYR A 344 -8.12 -14.71 17.88
C TYR A 344 -7.43 -14.02 19.07
N VAL A 345 -6.24 -13.48 18.85
CA VAL A 345 -5.50 -12.67 19.84
C VAL A 345 -5.36 -11.27 19.27
N HIS A 346 -5.98 -10.29 19.92
CA HIS A 346 -5.92 -8.90 19.48
C HIS A 346 -4.61 -8.24 19.93
N ASP A 347 -3.99 -7.48 19.02
CA ASP A 347 -2.87 -6.60 19.32
C ASP A 347 -3.21 -5.18 18.86
N GLU A 348 -3.37 -4.27 19.82
CA GLU A 348 -3.83 -2.89 19.57
C GLU A 348 -2.82 -2.10 18.72
N VAL A 349 -1.51 -2.36 18.89
CA VAL A 349 -0.46 -1.65 18.14
C VAL A 349 -0.52 -2.02 16.66
N SER A 350 -0.64 -3.31 16.36
CA SER A 350 -0.86 -3.82 15.00
C SER A 350 -2.16 -3.27 14.42
N ALA A 351 -3.26 -3.37 15.17
CA ALA A 351 -4.56 -2.89 14.71
C ALA A 351 -4.50 -1.39 14.36
N LYS A 352 -3.90 -0.56 15.24
CA LYS A 352 -3.69 0.87 14.99
C LYS A 352 -2.94 1.11 13.68
N ARG A 353 -1.86 0.38 13.41
CA ARG A 353 -1.13 0.48 12.15
C ARG A 353 -2.00 0.09 10.95
N GLY A 354 -2.82 -0.95 11.06
CA GLY A 354 -3.80 -1.29 10.03
C GLY A 354 -4.83 -0.19 9.74
N TRP A 355 -5.20 0.59 10.75
CA TRP A 355 -6.01 1.80 10.55
C TRP A 355 -5.23 2.90 9.82
N GLU A 356 -3.94 3.09 10.13
CA GLU A 356 -3.10 4.15 9.57
C GLU A 356 -2.70 3.90 8.11
N VAL A 357 -2.59 2.65 7.65
CA VAL A 357 -2.04 2.31 6.32
C VAL A 357 -2.95 1.38 5.50
N SER A 358 -4.27 1.54 5.64
CA SER A 358 -5.24 0.52 5.23
C SER A 358 -5.22 0.19 3.73
N GLN A 359 -5.14 1.19 2.85
CA GLN A 359 -5.20 0.95 1.40
C GLN A 359 -3.89 0.40 0.88
N THR A 360 -2.75 0.85 1.43
CA THR A 360 -1.41 0.30 1.17
C THR A 360 -1.33 -1.17 1.54
N MET A 361 -1.79 -1.54 2.74
CA MET A 361 -1.82 -2.93 3.17
C MET A 361 -2.66 -3.82 2.24
N ARG A 362 -3.73 -3.28 1.67
CA ARG A 362 -4.60 -4.03 0.76
C ARG A 362 -4.02 -4.14 -0.64
N MET A 363 -2.97 -3.39 -1.00
CA MET A 363 -2.30 -3.52 -2.29
C MET A 363 -1.55 -4.85 -2.44
N PHE A 364 -1.00 -5.40 -1.36
CA PHE A 364 -0.25 -6.68 -1.41
C PHE A 364 -0.72 -7.65 -0.35
N THR A 365 -0.97 -8.91 -0.73
CA THR A 365 -1.49 -9.94 0.17
C THR A 365 -0.54 -10.31 1.32
N LEU A 366 0.77 -10.14 1.10
CA LEU A 366 1.83 -10.31 2.11
C LEU A 366 2.12 -9.05 2.92
N SER A 367 1.47 -7.92 2.64
CA SER A 367 1.69 -6.70 3.41
C SER A 367 1.29 -6.89 4.87
N VAL A 368 2.22 -6.50 5.74
CA VAL A 368 1.98 -6.37 7.18
C VAL A 368 2.45 -5.00 7.66
N ALA A 369 1.70 -4.43 8.59
CA ALA A 369 2.02 -3.15 9.21
C ALA A 369 2.53 -3.31 10.66
N TYR A 370 2.92 -4.54 11.02
CA TYR A 370 3.50 -4.90 12.32
C TYR A 370 5.01 -4.63 12.38
N ARG A 371 5.53 -4.40 13.58
CA ARG A 371 6.98 -4.37 13.85
C ARG A 371 7.51 -5.81 13.94
N PRO A 372 8.23 -6.31 12.94
CA PRO A 372 8.46 -7.75 12.82
C PRO A 372 9.47 -8.30 13.84
N GLU A 373 9.34 -9.58 14.16
CA GLU A 373 10.45 -10.38 14.68
C GLU A 373 11.37 -10.79 13.52
N LEU A 374 12.68 -10.65 13.70
CA LEU A 374 13.65 -10.98 12.66
C LEU A 374 14.26 -12.36 12.87
N ASN A 375 14.33 -13.15 11.80
CA ASN A 375 15.16 -14.35 11.73
C ASN A 375 16.35 -14.06 10.82
N ALA A 376 17.56 -14.21 11.36
CA ALA A 376 18.80 -14.04 10.61
C ALA A 376 19.43 -15.41 10.28
N PHE A 377 19.81 -15.59 9.03
CA PHE A 377 20.58 -16.72 8.54
C PHE A 377 21.96 -16.21 8.13
N GLU A 378 23.03 -16.76 8.69
CA GLU A 378 24.38 -16.49 8.20
C GLU A 378 24.62 -17.33 6.94
N LEU A 379 24.87 -16.65 5.82
CA LEU A 379 25.15 -17.29 4.52
C LEU A 379 26.65 -17.61 4.38
N ASP A 380 27.48 -16.71 4.91
CA ASP A 380 28.94 -16.81 5.02
C ASP A 380 29.40 -15.83 6.11
N ASP A 381 30.67 -15.89 6.49
CA ASP A 381 31.28 -14.95 7.44
C ASP A 381 31.04 -13.49 7.00
N GLY A 382 30.35 -12.73 7.86
CA GLY A 382 29.98 -11.34 7.62
C GLY A 382 28.88 -11.12 6.57
N VAL A 383 28.16 -12.16 6.14
CA VAL A 383 27.04 -12.06 5.20
C VAL A 383 25.81 -12.72 5.80
N HIS A 384 24.81 -11.90 6.14
CA HIS A 384 23.57 -12.35 6.76
C HIS A 384 22.38 -12.12 5.83
N TYR A 385 21.39 -13.00 5.93
CA TYR A 385 20.14 -12.95 5.21
C TYR A 385 18.99 -12.99 6.19
N LEU A 386 18.21 -11.92 6.25
CA LEU A 386 17.22 -11.68 7.28
C LEU A 386 15.82 -11.77 6.70
N SER A 387 14.93 -12.40 7.46
CA SER A 387 13.49 -12.45 7.18
C SER A 387 12.69 -11.90 8.35
N ALA A 388 11.45 -11.49 8.06
CA ALA A 388 10.52 -10.97 9.06
C ALA A 388 9.41 -11.98 9.38
N LEU A 389 8.96 -11.98 10.64
CA LEU A 389 7.73 -12.61 11.11
C LEU A 389 6.81 -11.56 11.76
N PRO A 390 5.52 -11.52 11.40
CA PRO A 390 4.88 -12.26 10.30
C PRO A 390 5.53 -11.98 8.94
N ILE A 391 5.40 -12.94 8.03
CA ILE A 391 6.06 -12.90 6.72
C ILE A 391 5.57 -11.68 5.95
N ASP A 392 6.48 -10.76 5.61
CA ASP A 392 6.24 -9.59 4.77
C ASP A 392 6.55 -9.85 3.29
N GLY A 393 7.11 -11.03 2.99
CA GLY A 393 7.48 -11.47 1.66
C GLY A 393 8.88 -11.07 1.22
N ILE A 394 9.65 -10.31 2.00
CA ILE A 394 10.94 -9.77 1.54
C ILE A 394 12.08 -10.21 2.45
N TYR A 395 13.17 -10.69 1.87
CA TYR A 395 14.39 -11.00 2.60
C TYR A 395 15.45 -9.93 2.40
N THR A 396 16.04 -9.44 3.49
CA THR A 396 17.05 -8.37 3.48
C THR A 396 18.43 -8.97 3.68
N MET A 397 19.40 -8.66 2.82
CA MET A 397 20.79 -9.08 3.01
C MET A 397 21.60 -7.99 3.71
N VAL A 398 22.40 -8.36 4.70
CA VAL A 398 23.30 -7.49 5.46
C VAL A 398 24.73 -7.98 5.22
N VAL A 399 25.59 -7.09 4.73
CA VAL A 399 27.00 -7.37 4.45
C VAL A 399 27.87 -6.51 5.34
N GLU A 400 28.65 -7.14 6.20
CA GLU A 400 29.60 -6.49 7.09
C GLU A 400 30.91 -6.21 6.34
N GLN A 401 31.25 -4.95 6.10
CA GLN A 401 32.55 -4.54 5.55
C GLN A 401 33.49 -4.07 6.67
N GLU A 402 34.77 -3.81 6.36
CA GLU A 402 35.74 -3.27 7.31
C GLU A 402 35.28 -1.91 7.86
N ASN A 403 34.85 -1.01 6.98
CA ASN A 403 34.51 0.38 7.29
C ASN A 403 33.02 0.64 7.54
N GLY A 404 32.17 -0.38 7.48
CA GLY A 404 30.73 -0.18 7.65
C GLY A 404 29.89 -1.37 7.24
N ILE A 405 28.59 -1.13 7.06
CA ILE A 405 27.60 -2.16 6.76
C ILE A 405 26.78 -1.74 5.53
N VAL A 406 26.67 -2.67 4.58
CA VAL A 406 25.81 -2.53 3.40
C VAL A 406 24.55 -3.35 3.60
N VAL A 407 23.39 -2.72 3.42
CA VAL A 407 22.09 -3.38 3.47
C VAL A 407 21.50 -3.44 2.08
N VAL A 408 20.98 -4.61 1.69
CA VAL A 408 20.36 -4.86 0.38
C VAL A 408 18.93 -5.32 0.61
N GLU A 409 18.00 -4.67 -0.09
CA GLU A 409 16.54 -4.79 0.04
C GLU A 409 15.95 -4.31 1.38
N PRO A 410 15.47 -3.06 1.46
CA PRO A 410 14.79 -2.56 2.66
C PRO A 410 13.39 -3.13 2.86
N GLY A 411 12.74 -3.60 1.79
CA GLY A 411 11.34 -4.01 1.83
C GLY A 411 10.36 -2.83 1.82
N MET A 412 9.10 -3.10 2.16
CA MET A 412 8.03 -2.10 2.08
C MET A 412 7.96 -1.11 3.26
N ASN A 413 8.35 -1.54 4.45
CA ASN A 413 7.92 -0.92 5.70
C ASN A 413 9.09 -0.38 6.53
N ASP A 414 8.94 0.85 7.04
CA ASP A 414 9.91 1.50 7.90
C ASP A 414 10.15 0.73 9.23
N LEU A 415 9.12 0.10 9.78
CA LEU A 415 9.23 -0.71 10.99
C LEU A 415 10.18 -1.89 10.85
N LYS A 416 10.21 -2.54 9.67
CA LYS A 416 11.18 -3.60 9.39
C LYS A 416 12.60 -3.03 9.35
N GLY A 417 12.79 -1.92 8.64
CA GLY A 417 14.08 -1.26 8.54
C GLY A 417 14.64 -0.90 9.93
N GLU A 418 13.81 -0.37 10.82
CA GLU A 418 14.20 -0.09 12.20
C GLU A 418 14.61 -1.33 12.99
N GLU A 419 13.92 -2.47 12.82
CA GLU A 419 14.32 -3.71 13.49
C GLU A 419 15.63 -4.27 12.93
N ILE A 420 15.87 -4.13 11.63
CA ILE A 420 17.12 -4.55 11.01
C ILE A 420 18.29 -3.69 11.52
N ILE A 421 18.09 -2.38 11.66
CA ILE A 421 19.06 -1.46 12.25
C ILE A 421 19.39 -1.87 13.70
N LYS A 422 18.36 -2.20 14.51
CA LYS A 422 18.59 -2.70 15.88
C LYS A 422 19.36 -4.01 15.90
N TRP A 423 18.99 -4.96 15.03
CA TRP A 423 19.69 -6.23 14.90
C TRP A 423 21.17 -6.01 14.53
N ILE A 424 21.45 -5.11 13.58
CA ILE A 424 22.80 -4.70 13.20
C ILE A 424 23.57 -4.15 14.41
N GLN A 425 22.99 -3.20 15.15
CA GLN A 425 23.64 -2.58 16.31
C GLN A 425 23.97 -3.59 17.42
N GLN A 426 23.16 -4.64 17.56
CA GLN A 426 23.35 -5.69 18.56
C GLN A 426 24.37 -6.75 18.15
N ASN A 427 24.38 -7.14 16.88
CA ASN A 427 25.17 -8.28 16.39
C ASN A 427 26.48 -7.86 15.70
N ILE A 428 26.54 -6.65 15.16
CA ILE A 428 27.70 -6.07 14.46
C ILE A 428 28.01 -4.69 15.05
N PRO A 429 28.32 -4.60 16.37
CA PRO A 429 28.44 -3.32 17.05
C PRO A 429 29.64 -2.50 16.58
N GLY A 430 29.50 -1.18 16.58
CA GLY A 430 30.59 -0.23 16.32
C GLY A 430 30.86 0.10 14.85
N LYS A 431 30.13 -0.52 13.91
CA LYS A 431 30.20 -0.20 12.48
C LYS A 431 28.97 0.60 12.02
N PRO A 432 29.14 1.71 11.28
CA PRO A 432 28.02 2.48 10.76
C PRO A 432 27.35 1.74 9.59
N ILE A 433 26.06 1.98 9.39
CA ILE A 433 25.37 1.58 8.16
C ILE A 433 25.73 2.61 7.09
N THR A 434 26.49 2.18 6.09
CA THR A 434 27.04 3.10 5.08
C THR A 434 26.19 3.15 3.82
N HIS A 435 25.50 2.06 3.47
CA HIS A 435 24.73 1.97 2.24
C HIS A 435 23.42 1.19 2.42
N ILE A 436 22.39 1.63 1.69
CA ILE A 436 21.14 0.90 1.48
C ILE A 436 20.89 0.77 -0.03
N ILE A 437 20.56 -0.44 -0.48
CA ILE A 437 20.39 -0.77 -1.90
C ILE A 437 19.04 -1.47 -2.10
N PRO A 438 17.97 -0.77 -2.50
CA PRO A 438 16.78 -1.43 -3.06
C PRO A 438 17.11 -2.01 -4.43
N THR A 439 16.58 -3.20 -4.78
CA THR A 439 16.83 -3.73 -6.13
C THR A 439 16.05 -2.98 -7.20
N HIS A 440 14.89 -2.42 -6.84
CA HIS A 440 14.06 -1.57 -7.68
C HIS A 440 12.97 -0.82 -6.89
N HIS A 441 12.24 0.07 -7.57
CA HIS A 441 11.28 1.00 -6.99
C HIS A 441 9.94 0.40 -6.52
N HIS A 442 9.60 -0.85 -6.88
CA HIS A 442 8.30 -1.42 -6.48
C HIS A 442 8.13 -1.33 -4.97
N ASN A 443 6.92 -0.98 -4.51
CA ASN A 443 6.70 -0.61 -3.11
C ASN A 443 7.20 -1.68 -2.13
N ASP A 444 7.00 -2.95 -2.45
CA ASP A 444 7.45 -4.07 -1.64
C ASP A 444 8.97 -4.19 -1.53
N HIS A 445 9.74 -3.58 -2.42
CA HIS A 445 11.20 -3.57 -2.43
C HIS A 445 11.80 -2.23 -1.97
N GLY A 446 11.27 -1.12 -2.48
CA GLY A 446 11.88 0.20 -2.38
C GLY A 446 11.28 1.15 -1.33
N ALA A 447 10.12 0.85 -0.75
CA ALA A 447 9.44 1.84 0.10
C ALA A 447 10.11 2.03 1.49
N GLY A 448 10.76 1.01 2.02
CA GLY A 448 11.35 0.98 3.37
C GLY A 448 12.72 1.65 3.53
N ILE A 449 13.15 2.50 2.59
CA ILE A 449 14.50 3.12 2.58
C ILE A 449 14.72 4.15 3.71
N ARG A 450 13.65 4.79 4.18
CA ARG A 450 13.72 6.00 5.02
C ARG A 450 14.46 5.80 6.35
N PRO A 451 14.29 4.70 7.12
CA PRO A 451 15.08 4.43 8.33
C PRO A 451 16.59 4.41 8.09
N TYR A 452 17.04 3.78 7.00
CA TYR A 452 18.48 3.66 6.70
C TYR A 452 19.10 4.99 6.30
N VAL A 453 18.37 5.80 5.52
CA VAL A 453 18.81 7.15 5.16
C VAL A 453 18.90 8.04 6.42
N ALA A 454 18.00 7.86 7.39
CA ALA A 454 18.04 8.58 8.66
C ALA A 454 19.29 8.19 9.50
N GLU A 455 19.75 6.95 9.41
CA GLU A 455 21.02 6.48 10.01
C GLU A 455 22.28 6.97 9.25
N GLY A 456 22.11 7.73 8.16
CA GLY A 456 23.20 8.29 7.37
C GLY A 456 23.68 7.41 6.22
N ALA A 457 22.97 6.32 5.89
CA ALA A 457 23.31 5.46 4.77
C ALA A 457 23.14 6.20 3.42
N ALA A 458 24.11 6.03 2.51
CA ALA A 458 23.94 6.42 1.12
C ALA A 458 22.99 5.45 0.41
N LEU A 459 21.98 5.98 -0.27
CA LEU A 459 21.07 5.17 -1.07
C LEU A 459 21.68 4.91 -2.45
N VAL A 460 21.88 3.65 -2.81
CA VAL A 460 22.36 3.24 -4.13
C VAL A 460 21.20 2.62 -4.90
N ALA A 461 20.85 3.19 -6.04
CA ALA A 461 19.78 2.69 -6.91
C ALA A 461 20.17 2.89 -8.37
N HIS A 462 19.46 2.26 -9.32
CA HIS A 462 19.66 2.58 -10.72
C HIS A 462 19.41 4.07 -11.00
N GLN A 463 20.18 4.65 -11.93
CA GLN A 463 20.14 6.09 -12.20
C GLN A 463 18.74 6.62 -12.56
N THR A 464 17.87 5.80 -13.15
CA THR A 464 16.49 6.19 -13.50
C THR A 464 15.56 6.33 -12.29
N ALA A 465 15.93 5.78 -11.12
CA ALA A 465 15.14 5.87 -9.88
C ALA A 465 15.65 6.97 -8.93
N VAL A 466 16.75 7.66 -9.25
CA VAL A 466 17.37 8.65 -8.37
C VAL A 466 16.41 9.76 -7.97
N ASP A 467 15.68 10.33 -8.94
CA ASP A 467 14.75 11.44 -8.65
C ASP A 467 13.52 10.97 -7.86
N PHE A 468 13.04 9.75 -8.13
CA PHE A 468 11.99 9.10 -7.34
C PHE A 468 12.40 8.95 -5.87
N TYR A 469 13.58 8.37 -5.59
CA TYR A 469 14.04 8.21 -4.22
C TYR A 469 14.36 9.54 -3.54
N ARG A 470 14.87 10.55 -4.27
CA ARG A 470 15.02 11.91 -3.73
C ARG A 470 13.68 12.51 -3.33
N ALA A 471 12.63 12.32 -4.12
CA ALA A 471 11.28 12.78 -3.79
C ALA A 471 10.75 12.05 -2.54
N GLN A 472 10.89 10.72 -2.48
CA GLN A 472 10.48 9.90 -1.34
C GLN A 472 11.23 10.28 -0.05
N ILE A 473 12.54 10.55 -0.11
CA ILE A 473 13.32 10.99 1.06
C ILE A 473 12.84 12.37 1.55
N ASN A 474 12.60 13.30 0.61
CA ASN A 474 12.31 14.69 0.94
C ASN A 474 10.81 15.02 1.05
N ARG A 475 9.93 14.01 1.06
CA ARG A 475 8.47 14.23 1.16
C ARG A 475 8.08 15.10 2.37
N PRO A 476 6.93 15.78 2.34
CA PRO A 476 6.44 16.56 3.47
C PRO A 476 6.40 15.73 4.77
N LYS A 477 6.61 16.40 5.91
CA LYS A 477 6.54 15.75 7.21
C LYS A 477 5.12 15.27 7.44
N SER A 478 4.99 13.98 7.76
CA SER A 478 3.70 13.35 8.02
C SER A 478 3.09 13.83 9.34
N SER A 479 1.76 13.82 9.41
CA SER A 479 0.97 14.08 10.61
C SER A 479 0.22 12.83 11.08
N VAL A 480 0.04 11.83 10.22
CA VAL A 480 -0.58 10.55 10.58
C VAL A 480 0.43 9.62 11.27
N VAL A 481 1.56 9.35 10.60
CA VAL A 481 2.64 8.49 11.11
C VAL A 481 3.97 9.24 11.06
N ILE A 482 4.59 9.48 12.21
CA ILE A 482 5.93 10.07 12.28
C ILE A 482 6.98 8.96 12.11
N ASP A 483 7.73 9.01 11.01
CA ASP A 483 8.81 8.04 10.73
C ASP A 483 10.21 8.53 11.15
N ALA A 484 11.25 7.80 10.75
CA ALA A 484 12.65 8.13 11.06
C ALA A 484 13.11 9.50 10.52
N LEU A 485 12.81 9.81 9.26
CA LEU A 485 13.22 11.08 8.64
C LEU A 485 12.33 12.26 9.09
N ASP A 486 11.14 12.00 9.62
CA ASP A 486 10.26 13.04 10.18
C ASP A 486 10.68 13.54 11.57
N ARG A 487 11.57 12.82 12.26
CA ARG A 487 12.06 13.14 13.61
C ARG A 487 13.18 14.18 13.59
N GLU A 488 14.42 13.75 13.44
CA GLU A 488 15.62 14.57 13.47
C GLU A 488 16.48 14.24 12.24
N PHE A 489 16.19 14.88 11.12
CA PHE A 489 16.95 14.73 9.88
C PHE A 489 17.11 16.08 9.18
N GLU A 490 18.35 16.39 8.76
CA GLU A 490 18.62 17.57 7.95
C GLU A 490 18.18 17.29 6.50
N ARG A 491 17.03 17.85 6.10
CA ARG A 491 16.51 17.69 4.73
C ARG A 491 17.56 18.12 3.70
N GLY A 492 17.69 17.32 2.64
CA GLY A 492 18.67 17.56 1.58
C GLY A 492 20.09 17.08 1.87
N SER A 493 20.38 16.57 3.08
CA SER A 493 21.70 15.98 3.40
C SER A 493 21.90 14.54 2.88
N ALA A 494 20.83 13.89 2.41
CA ALA A 494 20.89 12.51 1.92
C ALA A 494 21.78 12.37 0.69
N THR A 495 22.61 11.33 0.69
CA THR A 495 23.40 10.93 -0.49
C THR A 495 22.62 9.87 -1.28
N VAL A 496 22.36 10.16 -2.55
CA VAL A 496 21.71 9.24 -3.50
C VAL A 496 22.65 9.02 -4.68
N ILE A 497 23.04 7.77 -4.90
CA ILE A 497 24.01 7.33 -5.89
C ILE A 497 23.27 6.57 -7.00
N GLY A 498 23.40 7.05 -8.23
CA GLY A 498 22.81 6.42 -9.41
C GLY A 498 23.78 5.43 -10.07
N VAL A 499 23.38 4.17 -10.19
CA VAL A 499 24.11 3.16 -10.97
C VAL A 499 23.85 3.41 -12.46
N PRO A 500 24.89 3.61 -13.30
CA PRO A 500 24.71 3.83 -14.73
C PRO A 500 24.06 2.65 -15.43
N SER A 501 23.34 2.88 -16.53
CA SER A 501 22.63 1.79 -17.24
C SER A 501 23.54 0.80 -17.98
N GLU A 502 24.79 1.18 -18.24
CA GLU A 502 25.76 0.38 -19.00
C GLU A 502 27.02 0.04 -18.21
N ASP A 503 27.08 0.42 -16.94
CA ASP A 503 28.24 0.23 -16.06
C ASP A 503 27.78 -0.19 -14.66
N PHE A 504 28.70 -0.51 -13.77
CA PHE A 504 28.41 -0.92 -12.40
C PHE A 504 28.91 0.11 -11.37
N TYR A 505 28.41 -0.03 -10.14
CA TYR A 505 28.91 0.73 -8.99
C TYR A 505 29.49 -0.23 -7.96
N THR A 506 30.69 0.08 -7.45
CA THR A 506 31.37 -0.73 -6.43
C THR A 506 31.41 0.03 -5.11
N ILE A 507 31.03 -0.66 -4.03
CA ILE A 507 31.31 -0.28 -2.65
C ILE A 507 32.53 -1.08 -2.22
N ASP A 508 33.68 -0.39 -2.19
CA ASP A 508 34.99 -1.00 -1.97
C ASP A 508 35.12 -1.62 -0.58
N ASP A 509 35.68 -2.83 -0.53
CA ASP A 509 36.14 -3.50 0.68
C ASP A 509 37.18 -4.56 0.29
N THR A 510 38.11 -4.86 1.19
CA THR A 510 39.19 -5.81 0.91
C THR A 510 38.68 -7.26 0.87
N ASP A 511 37.75 -7.63 1.75
CA ASP A 511 37.23 -8.99 1.87
C ASP A 511 35.85 -9.16 1.22
N ARG A 512 34.96 -8.18 1.35
CA ARG A 512 33.56 -8.26 0.90
C ARG A 512 33.17 -7.03 0.06
N PRO A 513 33.84 -6.79 -1.09
CA PRO A 513 33.41 -5.71 -1.99
C PRO A 513 32.00 -6.01 -2.49
N VAL A 514 31.14 -5.00 -2.47
CA VAL A 514 29.76 -5.11 -2.97
C VAL A 514 29.66 -4.39 -4.31
N VAL A 515 29.23 -5.10 -5.35
CA VAL A 515 29.11 -4.55 -6.70
C VAL A 515 27.66 -4.57 -7.16
N VAL A 516 27.15 -3.43 -7.62
CA VAL A 516 25.77 -3.24 -8.06
C VAL A 516 25.75 -3.12 -9.58
N TYR A 517 25.06 -4.04 -10.24
CA TYR A 517 24.97 -4.10 -11.69
C TYR A 517 23.54 -3.74 -12.15
N PRO A 518 23.39 -2.89 -13.19
CA PRO A 518 22.11 -2.65 -13.82
C PRO A 518 21.65 -3.90 -14.57
N VAL A 519 20.36 -4.21 -14.54
CA VAL A 519 19.78 -5.31 -15.30
C VAL A 519 19.07 -4.75 -16.51
N LEU A 520 19.62 -5.03 -17.68
CA LEU A 520 18.90 -4.80 -18.91
C LEU A 520 17.73 -5.80 -18.98
N ASN A 521 16.50 -5.30 -19.16
CA ASN A 521 15.29 -6.11 -19.47
C ASN A 521 14.63 -6.84 -18.29
N GLY A 522 15.04 -6.58 -17.05
CA GLY A 522 14.59 -7.33 -15.89
C GLY A 522 13.45 -6.64 -15.15
N HIS A 523 12.20 -7.06 -15.38
CA HIS A 523 10.99 -6.71 -14.60
C HIS A 523 10.53 -5.23 -14.64
N VAL A 524 11.43 -4.26 -14.48
CA VAL A 524 11.23 -2.79 -14.47
C VAL A 524 12.46 -2.06 -15.04
N GLU A 525 12.35 -0.76 -15.32
CA GLU A 525 13.45 0.01 -15.93
C GLU A 525 14.66 0.22 -14.99
N ASP A 526 14.46 0.19 -13.68
CA ASP A 526 15.46 0.54 -12.66
C ASP A 526 16.05 -0.65 -11.91
N MET A 527 15.88 -1.86 -12.45
CA MET A 527 16.31 -3.09 -11.79
C MET A 527 17.84 -3.18 -11.67
N VAL A 528 18.32 -3.56 -10.48
CA VAL A 528 19.73 -3.89 -10.22
C VAL A 528 19.88 -5.26 -9.55
N ILE A 529 21.06 -5.86 -9.71
CA ILE A 529 21.51 -7.04 -8.95
C ILE A 529 22.79 -6.73 -8.19
N ILE A 530 22.99 -7.40 -7.06
CA ILE A 530 24.06 -7.09 -6.12
C ILE A 530 24.95 -8.31 -5.92
N LEU A 531 26.22 -8.21 -6.28
CA LEU A 531 27.25 -9.23 -6.04
C LEU A 531 28.03 -8.91 -4.77
N VAL A 532 28.14 -9.88 -3.86
CA VAL A 532 29.17 -9.87 -2.80
C VAL A 532 30.40 -10.58 -3.35
N GLY A 533 31.42 -9.83 -3.76
CA GLY A 533 32.50 -10.27 -4.66
C GLY A 533 33.21 -11.56 -4.23
N ASN A 534 34.07 -11.49 -3.20
CA ASN A 534 34.90 -12.64 -2.82
C ASN A 534 34.10 -13.80 -2.18
N LYS A 535 32.90 -13.51 -1.68
CA LYS A 535 31.96 -14.53 -1.16
C LYS A 535 31.11 -15.16 -2.25
N ASN A 536 31.07 -14.54 -3.43
CA ASN A 536 30.39 -15.01 -4.63
C ASN A 536 28.89 -15.29 -4.44
N PHE A 537 28.17 -14.41 -3.73
CA PHE A 537 26.70 -14.43 -3.67
C PHE A 537 26.11 -13.35 -4.57
N LEU A 538 25.10 -13.70 -5.36
CA LEU A 538 24.39 -12.75 -6.22
C LEU A 538 22.94 -12.59 -5.76
N TYR A 539 22.62 -11.43 -5.22
CA TYR A 539 21.27 -11.03 -4.87
C TYR A 539 20.55 -10.50 -6.12
N ALA A 540 19.51 -11.20 -6.55
CA ALA A 540 18.86 -11.00 -7.84
C ALA A 540 17.45 -10.38 -7.76
N GLY A 541 17.00 -10.00 -6.57
CA GLY A 541 15.69 -9.40 -6.36
C GLY A 541 14.55 -10.22 -6.98
N ASP A 542 13.75 -9.55 -7.81
CA ASP A 542 12.58 -10.10 -8.50
C ASP A 542 12.86 -10.76 -9.86
N LEU A 543 14.10 -11.15 -10.12
CA LEU A 543 14.49 -11.84 -11.34
C LEU A 543 14.18 -13.36 -11.34
N TYR A 544 13.05 -13.72 -10.72
CA TYR A 544 12.46 -15.05 -10.69
C TYR A 544 13.28 -16.14 -9.96
N VAL A 545 14.35 -15.77 -9.24
CA VAL A 545 15.15 -16.70 -8.42
C VAL A 545 14.29 -17.42 -7.37
N SER A 546 13.44 -16.67 -6.66
CA SER A 546 12.50 -17.24 -5.69
C SER A 546 11.48 -18.20 -6.32
N GLY A 547 11.11 -17.97 -7.59
CA GLY A 547 10.26 -18.88 -8.35
C GLY A 547 10.93 -20.23 -8.57
N ILE A 548 12.19 -20.21 -9.01
CA ILE A 548 13.02 -21.41 -9.22
C ILE A 548 13.21 -22.17 -7.91
N ALA A 549 13.47 -21.47 -6.80
CA ALA A 549 13.59 -22.09 -5.48
C ALA A 549 12.31 -22.85 -5.07
N ARG A 550 11.12 -22.25 -5.29
CA ARG A 550 9.82 -22.92 -5.05
C ARG A 550 9.59 -24.12 -5.94
N ASP A 551 9.93 -24.03 -7.22
CA ASP A 551 9.79 -25.14 -8.16
C ASP A 551 10.65 -26.32 -7.75
N LYS A 552 11.92 -26.07 -7.43
CA LYS A 552 12.88 -27.09 -7.00
C LYS A 552 12.41 -27.81 -5.73
N ARG A 553 11.96 -27.05 -4.73
CA ARG A 553 11.44 -27.59 -3.46
C ARG A 553 10.14 -28.37 -3.63
N SER A 554 9.26 -27.97 -4.54
CA SER A 554 8.00 -28.66 -4.81
C SER A 554 8.13 -29.80 -5.81
N GLY A 555 9.24 -29.88 -6.56
CA GLY A 555 9.40 -30.77 -7.71
C GLY A 555 8.56 -30.35 -8.93
N THR A 556 7.99 -29.14 -8.92
CA THR A 556 7.17 -28.64 -10.03
C THR A 556 8.06 -28.40 -11.24
N LYS A 557 7.68 -28.98 -12.38
CA LYS A 557 8.35 -28.76 -13.66
C LYS A 557 7.50 -27.88 -14.55
N ARG A 558 8.16 -27.05 -15.36
CA ARG A 558 7.50 -26.27 -16.40
C ARG A 558 6.92 -27.22 -17.46
N GLY A 559 5.69 -26.97 -17.89
CA GLY A 559 5.06 -27.75 -18.97
C GLY A 559 5.75 -27.51 -20.32
N PRO A 560 5.67 -28.46 -21.27
CA PRO A 560 6.47 -28.46 -22.51
C PRO A 560 6.22 -27.28 -23.47
N ASN A 561 5.17 -26.48 -23.25
CA ASN A 561 4.82 -25.31 -24.08
C ASN A 561 4.83 -23.99 -23.29
N VAL A 562 5.31 -24.02 -22.04
CA VAL A 562 5.39 -22.82 -21.20
C VAL A 562 6.82 -22.29 -21.33
N VAL A 563 6.97 -21.04 -21.77
CA VAL A 563 8.29 -20.40 -21.89
C VAL A 563 8.85 -20.00 -20.52
N PRO A 564 10.18 -19.92 -20.35
CA PRO A 564 10.77 -19.35 -19.13
C PRO A 564 10.33 -17.90 -18.94
N TYR A 565 10.27 -17.46 -17.69
CA TYR A 565 9.99 -16.06 -17.38
C TYR A 565 11.12 -15.17 -17.90
N HIS A 566 10.75 -14.05 -18.54
CA HIS A 566 11.73 -13.12 -19.09
C HIS A 566 12.73 -12.59 -18.04
N SER A 567 12.29 -12.45 -16.77
CA SER A 567 13.16 -11.96 -15.69
C SER A 567 14.32 -12.93 -15.42
N ALA A 568 14.09 -14.25 -15.50
CA ALA A 568 15.15 -15.25 -15.39
C ALA A 568 16.13 -15.17 -16.57
N ILE A 569 15.62 -14.99 -17.79
CA ILE A 569 16.46 -14.79 -18.98
C ILE A 569 17.33 -13.54 -18.81
N SER A 570 16.73 -12.44 -18.36
CA SER A 570 17.41 -11.14 -18.17
C SER A 570 18.51 -11.21 -17.11
N LEU A 571 18.30 -11.98 -16.04
CA LEU A 571 19.34 -12.29 -15.06
C LEU A 571 20.54 -13.00 -15.72
N ASN A 572 20.28 -14.05 -16.51
CA ASN A 572 21.36 -14.77 -17.19
C ASN A 572 22.09 -13.89 -18.21
N GLU A 573 21.37 -13.10 -19.01
CA GLU A 573 21.97 -12.12 -19.94
C GLU A 573 22.87 -11.13 -19.21
N THR A 574 22.45 -10.64 -18.04
CA THR A 574 23.22 -9.69 -17.23
C THR A 574 24.48 -10.34 -16.64
N ILE A 575 24.38 -11.57 -16.11
CA ILE A 575 25.52 -12.35 -15.62
C ILE A 575 26.56 -12.52 -16.74
N MET A 576 26.11 -12.84 -17.95
CA MET A 576 26.99 -13.01 -19.11
C MET A 576 27.60 -11.68 -19.57
N LYS A 577 26.80 -10.59 -19.64
CA LYS A 577 27.23 -9.26 -20.08
C LYS A 577 28.39 -8.73 -19.22
N PHE A 578 28.25 -8.81 -17.90
CA PHE A 578 29.22 -8.28 -16.95
C PHE A 578 30.27 -9.32 -16.51
N ASN A 579 30.23 -10.53 -17.09
CA ASN A 579 31.11 -11.64 -16.69
C ASN A 579 31.08 -11.89 -15.18
N ILE A 580 29.88 -11.86 -14.59
CA ILE A 580 29.67 -12.03 -13.15
C ILE A 580 30.03 -13.48 -12.76
N PRO A 581 30.80 -13.69 -11.67
CA PRO A 581 31.07 -15.02 -11.14
C PRO A 581 29.78 -15.83 -10.87
N LYS A 582 29.80 -17.10 -11.26
CA LYS A 582 28.64 -18.00 -11.22
C LYS A 582 28.49 -18.66 -9.85
N GLY A 583 28.07 -17.88 -8.85
CA GLY A 583 27.83 -18.35 -7.49
C GLY A 583 26.36 -18.68 -7.18
N PRO A 584 26.02 -18.90 -5.90
CA PRO A 584 24.64 -19.01 -5.44
C PRO A 584 23.84 -17.72 -5.71
N LEU A 585 22.61 -17.90 -6.14
CA LEU A 585 21.66 -16.84 -6.46
C LEU A 585 20.61 -16.75 -5.35
N LEU A 586 20.37 -15.54 -4.86
CA LEU A 586 19.37 -15.21 -3.83
C LEU A 586 18.27 -14.35 -4.47
N GLY A 587 17.01 -14.53 -4.06
CA GLY A 587 15.88 -13.74 -4.55
C GLY A 587 15.02 -13.23 -3.41
N SER A 588 14.35 -12.09 -3.59
CA SER A 588 13.70 -11.37 -2.48
C SER A 588 12.58 -12.12 -1.78
N HIS A 589 11.95 -13.10 -2.42
CA HIS A 589 10.75 -13.77 -1.92
C HIS A 589 10.97 -15.24 -1.52
N ASP A 590 12.22 -15.68 -1.31
CA ASP A 590 12.51 -17.02 -0.80
C ASP A 590 13.81 -17.06 -0.01
N LYS A 591 13.83 -17.91 1.03
CA LYS A 591 15.05 -18.14 1.82
C LYS A 591 16.07 -19.01 1.10
N GLU A 592 15.62 -19.89 0.20
CA GLU A 592 16.49 -20.91 -0.39
C GLU A 592 17.29 -20.33 -1.56
N PRO A 593 18.64 -20.37 -1.50
CA PRO A 593 19.45 -20.04 -2.66
C PRO A 593 19.28 -21.10 -3.75
N VAL A 594 19.46 -20.69 -5.00
CA VAL A 594 19.57 -21.60 -6.15
C VAL A 594 20.94 -21.48 -6.79
N SER A 595 21.42 -22.53 -7.42
CA SER A 595 22.68 -22.48 -8.18
C SER A 595 22.48 -21.79 -9.52
N TYR A 596 23.56 -21.29 -10.11
CA TYR A 596 23.54 -20.83 -11.51
C TYR A 596 23.08 -21.94 -12.47
N GLN A 597 23.40 -23.20 -12.19
CA GLN A 597 22.91 -24.32 -13.01
C GLN A 597 21.39 -24.47 -12.92
N ASP A 598 20.78 -24.29 -11.74
CA ASP A 598 19.31 -24.32 -11.60
C ASP A 598 18.65 -23.22 -12.45
N LEU A 599 19.28 -22.04 -12.58
CA LEU A 599 18.82 -20.98 -13.47
C LEU A 599 18.92 -21.41 -14.94
N ILE A 600 20.03 -22.02 -15.35
CA ILE A 600 20.19 -22.50 -16.73
C ILE A 600 19.21 -23.61 -17.05
N ASP A 601 19.10 -24.62 -16.19
CA ASP A 601 18.13 -25.72 -16.33
C ASP A 601 16.73 -25.14 -16.46
N TYR A 602 16.37 -24.18 -15.58
CA TYR A 602 15.11 -23.47 -15.71
C TYR A 602 14.97 -22.76 -17.06
N ILE A 603 15.98 -22.07 -17.58
CA ILE A 603 15.85 -21.35 -18.86
C ILE A 603 15.72 -22.34 -20.04
N THR A 604 16.40 -23.49 -20.00
CA THR A 604 16.53 -24.39 -21.15
C THR A 604 15.56 -25.57 -21.18
N ASP A 605 14.98 -25.95 -20.03
CA ASP A 605 14.00 -27.05 -19.90
C ASP A 605 12.66 -26.78 -20.61
#